data_AF-A0A843GER3-F1
#
_entry.id   AF-A0A843GER3-F1
#
_cell.length_a   1.000
_cell.length_b   1.000
_cell.length_c   1.000
_cell.angle_alpha   90.00
_cell.angle_beta   90.00
_cell.angle_gamma   90.00
#
_symmetry.space_group_name_H-M   'P 1'
#
loop_
_entity.id
_entity.type
_entity.pdbx_description
1 polymer ?
#
loop_
_entity_poly.entity_id
_entity_poly.type
_entity_poly.pdbx_seq_one_letter_code
_entity_poly.pdbx_strand_id
1 'polypeptide(L)'
;MEVNSFLIEENDDLQDLFSKYGALALEKQEILSSIVGDAEPELDIEKGIVRFGDKEFPIQLIGFLDPDEDTWSWAWDNEDIGFPEKIIEEAKAIKEFGQEQNVPQFCENVFAANLTEAHILTMTI
;
A
#
# COMPACT_ATOMS: atom_id res chain seq x y z
N MET A 1 7.92 -7.23 15.49
CA MET A 1 6.85 -6.58 16.26
C MET A 1 5.58 -7.01 15.57
N GLU A 2 4.93 -8.03 16.11
CA GLU A 2 3.67 -8.54 15.54
C GLU A 2 2.64 -7.40 15.59
N VAL A 3 2.13 -7.01 14.43
CA VAL A 3 0.99 -6.10 14.36
C VAL A 3 -0.18 -6.89 14.92
N ASN A 4 -0.55 -6.56 16.14
CA ASN A 4 -1.68 -7.14 16.84
C ASN A 4 -2.94 -6.96 15.97
N SER A 5 -3.50 -8.06 15.45
CA SER A 5 -4.73 -8.11 14.66
C SER A 5 -6.00 -7.75 15.46
N PHE A 6 -5.85 -7.19 16.66
CA PHE A 6 -6.94 -6.91 17.60
C PHE A 6 -7.72 -5.62 17.28
N LEU A 7 -7.29 -4.83 16.28
CA LEU A 7 -7.93 -3.56 15.96
C LEU A 7 -8.89 -3.65 14.78
N ILE A 8 -8.69 -4.58 13.84
CA ILE A 8 -9.56 -4.69 12.67
C ILE A 8 -10.78 -5.53 13.06
N GLU A 9 -11.95 -4.94 12.87
CA GLU A 9 -13.24 -5.58 13.11
C GLU A 9 -13.87 -6.00 11.77
N GLU A 10 -14.68 -7.05 11.79
CA GLU A 10 -15.40 -7.49 10.59
C GLU A 10 -16.30 -6.36 10.08
N ASN A 11 -16.19 -6.03 8.79
CA ASN A 11 -16.89 -4.91 8.13
C ASN A 11 -16.37 -3.50 8.49
N ASP A 12 -15.17 -3.36 9.05
CA ASP A 12 -14.50 -2.06 9.06
C ASP A 12 -14.45 -1.47 7.65
N ASP A 13 -14.83 -0.21 7.52
CA ASP A 13 -14.66 0.53 6.28
C ASP A 13 -13.30 1.26 6.24
N LEU A 14 -13.03 1.94 5.13
CA LEU A 14 -11.77 2.65 4.95
C LEU A 14 -11.53 3.74 6.01
N GLN A 15 -12.58 4.39 6.51
CA GLN A 15 -12.48 5.42 7.53
C GLN A 15 -12.15 4.82 8.90
N ASP A 16 -12.74 3.66 9.23
CA ASP A 16 -12.43 2.92 10.45
C ASP A 16 -10.97 2.47 10.46
N LEU A 17 -10.51 1.87 9.37
CA LEU A 17 -9.12 1.44 9.20
C LEU A 17 -8.14 2.62 9.30
N PHE A 18 -8.43 3.74 8.63
CA PHE A 18 -7.60 4.93 8.72
C PHE A 18 -7.55 5.50 10.14
N SER A 19 -8.66 5.50 10.87
CA SER A 19 -8.71 5.96 12.26
C SER A 19 -7.85 5.08 13.19
N LYS A 20 -7.71 3.79 12.87
CA LYS A 20 -6.93 2.82 13.65
C LYS A 20 -5.43 2.86 13.32
N TYR A 21 -5.07 3.06 12.04
CA TYR A 21 -3.69 2.89 11.56
C TYR A 21 -3.03 4.15 11.00
N GLY A 22 -3.80 5.18 10.63
CA GLY A 22 -3.27 6.37 9.95
C GLY A 22 -2.17 7.09 10.72
N ALA A 23 -2.27 7.14 12.06
CA ALA A 23 -1.21 7.73 12.90
C ALA A 23 0.11 6.94 12.84
N LEU A 24 0.03 5.60 12.82
CA LEU A 24 1.20 4.74 12.70
C LEU A 24 1.82 4.82 11.30
N ALA A 25 1.00 4.88 10.25
CA ALA A 25 1.47 5.08 8.89
C ALA A 25 2.20 6.43 8.74
N LEU A 26 1.65 7.50 9.31
CA LEU A 26 2.30 8.82 9.32
C LEU A 26 3.65 8.78 10.05
N GLU A 27 3.71 8.15 11.24
CA GLU A 27 4.96 7.99 11.98
C GLU A 27 6.02 7.24 11.15
N LYS A 28 5.65 6.17 10.44
CA LYS A 28 6.56 5.45 9.53
C LYS A 28 7.07 6.35 8.40
N GLN A 29 6.21 7.19 7.81
CA GLN A 29 6.61 8.13 6.76
C GLN A 29 7.57 9.20 7.29
N GLU A 30 7.31 9.76 8.47
CA GLU A 30 8.20 10.73 9.12
C GLU A 30 9.55 10.11 9.48
N ILE A 31 9.56 8.88 10.00
CA ILE A 31 10.79 8.13 10.28
C ILE A 31 11.57 7.91 8.99
N LEU A 32 10.93 7.43 7.93
CA LEU A 32 11.59 7.22 6.63
C LEU A 32 12.18 8.53 6.12
N SER A 33 11.41 9.63 6.16
CA SER A 33 11.88 10.97 5.79
C SER A 33 13.12 11.40 6.59
N SER A 34 13.14 11.15 7.90
CA SER A 34 14.30 11.47 8.75
C SER A 34 15.56 10.65 8.41
N ILE A 35 15.39 9.44 7.88
CA ILE A 35 16.48 8.53 7.51
C ILE A 35 17.06 8.88 6.13
N VAL A 36 16.19 9.22 5.17
CA VAL A 36 16.58 9.47 3.78
C VAL A 36 16.96 10.94 3.52
N GLY A 37 16.44 11.87 4.33
CA GLY A 37 16.68 13.31 4.17
C GLY A 37 16.19 13.80 2.80
N ASP A 38 17.01 14.63 2.14
CA ASP A 38 16.70 15.22 0.83
C ASP A 38 17.15 14.35 -0.36
N ALA A 39 17.53 13.09 -0.13
CA ALA A 39 17.93 12.21 -1.22
C ALA A 39 16.72 11.87 -2.10
N GLU A 40 16.89 11.97 -3.42
CA GLU A 40 15.87 11.57 -4.38
C GLU A 40 15.78 10.04 -4.47
N PRO A 41 14.57 9.46 -4.59
CA PRO A 41 14.39 8.02 -4.75
C PRO A 41 14.82 7.54 -6.14
N GLU A 42 15.62 6.47 -6.19
CA GLU A 42 15.93 5.72 -7.40
C GLU A 42 15.29 4.33 -7.32
N LEU A 43 14.26 4.09 -8.14
CA LEU A 43 13.50 2.84 -8.16
C LEU A 43 14.15 1.79 -9.06
N ASP A 44 14.36 0.58 -8.55
CA ASP A 44 14.79 -0.59 -9.31
C ASP A 44 13.74 -1.70 -9.12
N ILE A 45 12.72 -1.68 -9.99
CA ILE A 45 11.57 -2.60 -9.96
C ILE A 45 12.01 -4.05 -10.15
N GLU A 46 12.97 -4.29 -11.06
CA GLU A 46 13.48 -5.64 -11.33
C GLU A 46 14.14 -6.24 -10.08
N LYS A 47 14.87 -5.43 -9.29
CA LYS A 47 15.44 -5.87 -8.02
C LYS A 47 14.46 -5.81 -6.87
N GLY A 48 13.42 -4.97 -6.94
CA GLY A 48 12.44 -4.76 -5.87
C GLY A 48 12.99 -3.90 -4.75
N ILE A 49 13.74 -2.86 -5.11
CA ILE A 49 14.35 -1.93 -4.14
C ILE A 49 14.15 -0.48 -4.58
N VAL A 50 14.21 0.42 -3.60
CA VAL A 50 14.38 1.85 -3.79
C VAL A 50 15.69 2.27 -3.13
N ARG A 51 16.46 3.13 -3.80
CA ARG A 51 17.67 3.73 -3.23
C ARG A 51 17.44 5.19 -2.91
N PHE A 52 18.00 5.62 -1.78
CA PHE A 52 18.09 7.01 -1.37
C PHE A 52 19.56 7.31 -1.07
N GLY A 53 20.30 7.78 -2.07
CA GLY A 53 21.75 7.93 -1.98
C GLY A 53 22.44 6.58 -1.74
N ASP A 54 23.00 6.38 -0.53
CA ASP A 54 23.71 5.17 -0.12
C ASP A 54 22.82 4.12 0.58
N LYS A 55 21.54 4.41 0.79
CA LYS A 55 20.60 3.54 1.51
C LYS A 55 19.71 2.80 0.53
N GLU A 56 19.55 1.51 0.72
CA GLU A 56 18.64 0.66 -0.07
C GLU A 56 17.54 0.11 0.84
N PHE A 57 16.31 0.14 0.36
CA PHE A 57 15.14 -0.43 1.04
C PHE A 57 14.39 -1.35 0.08
N PRO A 58 13.84 -2.48 0.55
CA PRO A 58 12.93 -3.29 -0.24
C PRO A 58 11.63 -2.51 -0.52
N ILE A 59 11.00 -2.78 -1.65
CA ILE A 59 9.70 -2.21 -2.01
C ILE A 59 8.68 -3.29 -2.34
N GLN A 60 7.41 -2.92 -2.23
CA GLN A 60 6.26 -3.67 -2.69
C GLN A 60 5.34 -2.71 -3.44
N LEU A 61 4.80 -3.17 -4.56
CA LEU A 61 3.79 -2.47 -5.33
C LEU A 61 2.42 -2.91 -4.82
N ILE A 62 1.66 -1.97 -4.29
CA ILE A 62 0.34 -2.24 -3.71
C ILE A 62 -0.76 -2.03 -4.77
N GLY A 63 -0.64 -0.96 -5.55
CA GLY A 63 -1.57 -0.60 -6.60
C GLY A 63 -1.19 0.73 -7.22
N PHE A 64 -2.03 1.23 -8.11
CA PHE A 64 -1.81 2.45 -8.85
C PHE A 64 -3.10 3.23 -8.99
N LEU A 65 -2.95 4.54 -8.84
CA LEU A 65 -3.99 5.53 -9.14
C LEU A 65 -3.84 5.95 -10.59
N ASP A 66 -4.91 5.82 -11.37
CA ASP A 66 -5.08 6.52 -12.63
C ASP A 66 -5.70 7.90 -12.33
N PRO A 67 -4.92 8.99 -12.42
CA PRO A 67 -5.42 10.34 -12.10
C PRO A 67 -6.31 10.93 -13.19
N ASP A 68 -6.31 10.37 -14.41
CA ASP A 68 -7.15 10.85 -15.50
C ASP A 68 -8.57 10.25 -15.38
N GLU A 69 -8.66 9.02 -14.87
CA GLU A 69 -9.94 8.30 -14.68
C GLU A 69 -10.46 8.33 -13.23
N ASP A 70 -9.70 8.88 -12.27
CA ASP A 70 -9.99 8.84 -10.83
C ASP A 70 -10.31 7.42 -10.34
N THR A 71 -9.44 6.47 -10.70
CA THR A 71 -9.59 5.07 -10.28
C THR A 71 -8.32 4.52 -9.63
N TRP A 72 -8.51 3.72 -8.59
CA TRP A 72 -7.46 2.88 -8.01
C TRP A 72 -7.58 1.48 -8.55
N SER A 73 -6.45 0.89 -8.96
CA SER A 73 -6.32 -0.51 -9.34
C SER A 73 -5.29 -1.21 -8.46
N TRP A 74 -5.60 -2.40 -7.96
CA TRP A 74 -4.64 -3.17 -7.17
C TRP A 74 -3.58 -3.85 -8.02
N ALA A 75 -2.35 -3.92 -7.53
CA ALA A 75 -1.25 -4.60 -8.22
C ALA A 75 -1.51 -6.10 -8.40
N TRP A 76 -2.25 -6.72 -7.48
CA TRP A 76 -2.60 -8.14 -7.57
C TRP A 76 -3.58 -8.48 -8.70
N ASP A 77 -4.30 -7.50 -9.26
CA ASP A 77 -5.28 -7.72 -10.34
C ASP A 77 -4.69 -7.60 -11.74
N ASN A 78 -3.40 -7.29 -11.83
CA ASN A 78 -2.76 -6.87 -13.07
C ASN A 78 -1.75 -7.88 -13.58
N GLU A 79 -2.19 -9.14 -13.74
CA GLU A 79 -1.37 -10.25 -14.26
C GLU A 79 -0.76 -9.91 -15.65
N ASP A 80 -1.48 -9.14 -16.46
CA ASP A 80 -1.06 -8.75 -17.81
C ASP A 80 0.08 -7.72 -17.84
N ILE A 81 0.32 -6.98 -16.75
CA ILE A 81 1.38 -5.96 -16.67
C ILE A 81 2.76 -6.59 -16.41
N GLY A 82 2.79 -7.82 -15.89
CA GLY A 82 4.02 -8.62 -15.81
C GLY A 82 5.03 -8.16 -14.74
N PHE A 83 4.58 -7.55 -13.64
CA PHE A 83 5.45 -7.23 -12.52
C PHE A 83 6.08 -8.50 -11.92
N PRO A 84 7.33 -8.44 -11.42
CA PRO A 84 7.93 -9.55 -10.69
C PRO A 84 7.05 -9.97 -9.49
N GLU A 85 6.75 -11.25 -9.37
CA GLU A 85 5.91 -11.79 -8.29
C GLU A 85 6.38 -11.33 -6.89
N LYS A 86 7.71 -11.32 -6.67
CA LYS A 86 8.35 -10.92 -5.41
C LYS A 86 8.07 -9.48 -4.95
N ILE A 87 7.57 -8.60 -5.83
CA ILE A 87 7.27 -7.20 -5.49
C ILE A 87 5.77 -6.94 -5.35
N ILE A 88 4.91 -7.95 -5.46
CA ILE A 88 3.45 -7.82 -5.30
C ILE A 88 2.89 -8.75 -4.21
N GLU A 89 3.76 -9.38 -3.41
CA GLU A 89 3.37 -10.36 -2.38
C GLU A 89 2.49 -9.70 -1.32
N GLU A 90 2.84 -8.49 -0.87
CA GLU A 90 2.02 -7.76 0.12
C GLU A 90 0.65 -7.36 -0.45
N ALA A 91 0.56 -7.00 -1.75
CA ALA A 91 -0.72 -6.72 -2.38
C ALA A 91 -1.63 -7.96 -2.34
N LYS A 92 -1.08 -9.14 -2.60
CA LYS A 92 -1.82 -10.41 -2.52
C LYS A 92 -2.24 -10.73 -1.09
N ALA A 93 -1.35 -10.49 -0.11
CA ALA A 93 -1.67 -10.66 1.31
C ALA A 93 -2.82 -9.73 1.75
N ILE A 94 -2.86 -8.48 1.26
CA ILE A 94 -3.95 -7.54 1.52
C ILE A 94 -5.28 -8.08 0.98
N LYS A 95 -5.28 -8.67 -0.23
CA LYS A 95 -6.48 -9.30 -0.80
C LYS A 95 -6.97 -10.46 0.05
N GLU A 96 -6.07 -11.36 0.45
CA GLU A 96 -6.40 -12.52 1.30
C GLU A 96 -6.97 -12.05 2.65
N PHE A 97 -6.32 -11.07 3.28
CA PHE A 97 -6.80 -10.46 4.52
C PHE A 97 -8.19 -9.81 4.35
N GLY A 98 -8.39 -9.05 3.27
CA GLY A 98 -9.68 -8.43 2.96
C GLY A 98 -10.81 -9.45 2.79
N GLN A 99 -10.51 -10.61 2.20
CA GLN A 99 -11.46 -11.71 2.06
C GLN A 99 -11.79 -12.36 3.41
N GLU A 100 -10.81 -12.50 4.30
CA GLU A 100 -11.01 -13.07 5.64
C GLU A 100 -11.81 -12.15 6.56
N GLN A 101 -11.61 -10.83 6.46
CA GLN A 101 -12.24 -9.83 7.32
C GLN A 101 -13.46 -9.12 6.69
N ASN A 102 -13.85 -9.51 5.48
CA ASN A 102 -14.93 -8.88 4.70
C ASN A 102 -14.74 -7.36 4.50
N VAL A 103 -13.53 -6.93 4.11
CA VAL A 103 -13.23 -5.53 3.77
C VAL A 103 -13.37 -5.33 2.26
N PRO A 104 -14.45 -4.71 1.75
CA PRO A 104 -14.75 -4.67 0.31
C PRO A 104 -13.66 -3.98 -0.52
N GLN A 105 -13.07 -2.90 0.00
CA GLN A 105 -12.07 -2.08 -0.71
C GLN A 105 -10.79 -2.86 -1.03
N PHE A 106 -10.48 -3.92 -0.27
CA PHE A 106 -9.30 -4.77 -0.51
C PHE A 106 -9.58 -5.91 -1.49
N CYS A 107 -10.85 -6.16 -1.80
CA CYS A 107 -11.29 -7.26 -2.64
C CYS A 107 -11.73 -6.79 -4.04
N GLU A 108 -12.14 -5.53 -4.17
CA GLU A 108 -12.54 -4.95 -5.45
C GLU A 108 -11.31 -4.63 -6.30
N ASN A 109 -11.24 -5.25 -7.49
CA ASN A 109 -10.17 -5.12 -8.47
C ASN A 109 -9.78 -3.66 -8.77
N VAL A 110 -10.80 -2.86 -9.09
CA VAL A 110 -10.71 -1.45 -9.49
C VAL A 110 -11.89 -0.71 -8.91
N PHE A 111 -11.67 0.45 -8.31
CA PHE A 111 -12.72 1.30 -7.75
C PHE A 111 -12.41 2.78 -7.91
N ALA A 112 -13.45 3.62 -7.81
CA ALA A 112 -13.29 5.06 -7.89
C ALA A 112 -12.50 5.58 -6.69
N ALA A 113 -11.41 6.30 -6.96
CA ALA A 113 -10.57 6.91 -5.95
C ALA A 113 -9.84 8.11 -6.56
N ASN A 114 -9.89 9.26 -5.90
CA ASN A 114 -8.98 10.36 -6.19
C ASN A 114 -7.66 10.22 -5.40
N LEU A 115 -6.73 11.16 -5.59
CA LEU A 115 -5.43 11.16 -4.90
C LEU A 115 -5.55 11.13 -3.37
N THR A 116 -6.53 11.81 -2.79
CA THR A 116 -6.74 11.84 -1.33
C THR A 116 -7.22 10.48 -0.83
N GLU A 117 -8.17 9.86 -1.54
CA GLU A 117 -8.72 8.54 -1.19
C GLU A 117 -7.66 7.44 -1.34
N ALA A 118 -6.85 7.49 -2.40
CA ALA A 118 -5.70 6.59 -2.57
C ALA A 118 -4.64 6.79 -1.47
N HIS A 119 -4.40 8.03 -1.04
CA HIS A 119 -3.50 8.30 0.08
C HIS A 119 -4.05 7.72 1.39
N ILE A 120 -5.33 7.93 1.69
CA ILE A 120 -5.99 7.34 2.88
C ILE A 120 -5.88 5.81 2.82
N LEU A 121 -6.20 5.20 1.69
CA LEU A 121 -6.04 3.76 1.45
C LEU A 121 -4.63 3.28 1.81
N THR A 122 -3.61 3.89 1.23
CA THR A 122 -2.20 3.51 1.49
C THR A 122 -1.73 3.78 2.92
N MET A 123 -2.44 4.61 3.68
CA MET A 123 -2.19 4.82 5.11
C MET A 123 -2.92 3.81 6.03
N THR A 124 -3.75 2.93 5.48
CA THR A 124 -4.45 1.88 6.24
C THR A 124 -3.73 0.54 6.26
N ILE A 125 -2.65 0.42 5.49
CA ILE A 125 -1.89 -0.81 5.20
C ILE A 125 -0.45 -0.74 5.73
#